data_AF-A0AAI8QDP8-F1
#
_entry.id   AF-A0AAI8QDP8-F1
#
_cell.length_a   1.000
_cell.length_b   1.000
_cell.length_c   1.000
_cell.angle_alpha   90.00
_cell.angle_beta   90.00
_cell.angle_gamma   90.00
#
_symmetry.space_group_name_H-M   'P 1'
#
loop_
_entity.id
_entity.type
_entity.pdbx_description
1 polymer ?
#
loop_
_entity_poly.entity_id
_entity_poly.type
_entity_poly.pdbx_seq_one_letter_code
_entity_poly.pdbx_strand_id
1 'polypeptide(L)'
;MIPIKVDLDVAGEINYSLLHNNRPLLKKLTLTRLVEGPVEAIAIQVELCVGAENYPYRYTIPIMTELQLPLFSKVIVPLTAGLTRSLHERVQSAVYVRVTCGGKTAFEETRRVTLIPVDEWVDDTRNNPWLPCFVLPRDPAILAIIQASRRYLIGILDDPGAGFDGYQQDEEGAVDRQVQAIWTALVNEYRFQYINPPPAYSEQSQRLRTPSEIVASNTGTCIDLALLLASCLEYVGIFPVVVLLSGHAFVGYWRSEKAHDDFVGVIKIPATVASVGDAATRDAGLPYVDPYGWRLTKISYAEIRAYVTSGDLVMLEATYLTGAYGFKDAQTEGRANMRSQKEFDSLLDIQRARELNVTPLPIINE
;
A
#
# COMPACT_ATOMS: atom_id res chain seq x y z
N MET A 1 -29.31 16.47 32.95
CA MET A 1 -28.62 15.18 32.71
C MET A 1 -28.15 15.18 31.27
N ILE A 2 -26.92 14.77 30.98
CA ILE A 2 -26.43 14.65 29.61
C ILE A 2 -27.06 13.38 29.01
N PRO A 3 -27.83 13.45 27.91
CA PRO A 3 -28.63 12.32 27.43
C PRO A 3 -27.81 11.25 26.68
N ILE A 4 -26.52 11.49 26.47
CA ILE A 4 -25.63 10.66 25.67
C ILE A 4 -24.28 10.50 26.39
N LYS A 5 -23.73 9.29 26.36
CA LYS A 5 -22.31 9.01 26.66
C LYS A 5 -21.55 8.86 25.34
N VAL A 6 -20.38 9.48 25.25
CA VAL A 6 -19.48 9.34 24.10
C VAL A 6 -18.29 8.47 24.49
N ASP A 7 -17.99 7.49 23.66
CA ASP A 7 -16.80 6.65 23.77
C ASP A 7 -15.90 6.95 22.56
N LEU A 8 -14.72 7.49 22.83
CA LEU A 8 -13.77 8.03 21.84
C LEU A 8 -12.41 7.35 22.00
N ASP A 9 -11.88 6.86 20.89
CA ASP A 9 -10.49 6.40 20.79
C ASP A 9 -9.87 6.98 19.51
N VAL A 10 -8.71 7.61 19.69
CA VAL A 10 -7.94 8.26 18.63
C VAL A 10 -6.61 7.53 18.51
N ALA A 11 -6.18 7.24 17.28
CA ALA A 11 -4.85 6.68 17.08
C ALA A 11 -3.78 7.66 17.59
N GLY A 12 -2.79 7.16 18.33
CA GLY A 12 -1.67 7.99 18.80
C GLY A 12 -0.81 8.53 17.66
N GLU A 13 -0.90 7.92 16.48
CA GLU A 13 -0.22 8.32 15.27
C GLU A 13 -1.19 8.28 14.08
N ILE A 14 -1.00 9.20 13.15
CA ILE A 14 -1.80 9.36 11.94
C ILE A 14 -0.85 9.35 10.75
N ASN A 15 -1.03 8.37 9.86
CA ASN A 15 -0.25 8.25 8.63
C ASN A 15 -0.99 8.91 7.45
N TYR A 16 -0.29 9.74 6.67
CA TYR A 16 -0.85 10.41 5.50
C TYR A 16 -1.42 9.42 4.48
N SER A 17 -0.73 8.30 4.22
CA SER A 17 -1.17 7.31 3.24
C SER A 17 -2.55 6.72 3.57
N LEU A 18 -2.87 6.55 4.86
CA LEU A 18 -4.19 6.09 5.29
C LEU A 18 -5.27 7.14 5.00
N LEU A 19 -5.02 8.40 5.36
CA LEU A 19 -5.99 9.48 5.14
C LEU A 19 -6.18 9.80 3.65
N HIS A 20 -5.11 9.74 2.85
CA HIS A 20 -5.16 9.89 1.40
C HIS A 20 -6.09 8.85 0.75
N ASN A 21 -6.11 7.63 1.28
CA ASN A 21 -6.94 6.54 0.78
C ASN A 21 -8.27 6.39 1.56
N ASN A 22 -8.88 7.52 1.95
CA ASN A 22 -10.22 7.58 2.57
C ASN A 22 -10.40 6.74 3.85
N ARG A 23 -9.35 6.60 4.67
CA ARG A 23 -9.48 5.87 5.94
C ARG A 23 -9.98 6.76 7.08
N PRO A 24 -10.73 6.19 8.05
CA PRO A 24 -11.20 6.93 9.20
C PRO A 24 -10.06 7.51 10.05
N LEU A 25 -10.25 8.73 10.54
CA LEU A 25 -9.31 9.39 11.46
C LEU A 25 -9.31 8.74 12.86
N LEU A 26 -10.45 8.20 13.28
CA LEU A 26 -10.68 7.71 14.64
C LEU A 26 -10.71 6.18 14.67
N LYS A 27 -10.21 5.59 15.76
CA LYS A 27 -10.35 4.16 16.04
C LYS A 27 -11.73 3.82 16.58
N LYS A 28 -12.31 4.74 17.36
CA LYS A 28 -13.64 4.59 17.95
C LYS A 28 -14.30 5.94 18.12
N LEU A 29 -15.59 5.97 17.81
CA LEU A 29 -16.50 7.06 18.14
C LEU A 29 -17.87 6.42 18.22
N THR A 30 -18.36 6.17 19.43
CA THR A 30 -19.66 5.54 19.66
C THR A 30 -20.48 6.42 20.58
N LEU A 31 -21.69 6.77 20.14
CA LEU A 31 -22.68 7.43 20.98
C LEU A 31 -23.52 6.36 21.67
N THR A 32 -23.72 6.49 22.98
CA THR A 32 -24.60 5.61 23.77
C THR A 32 -25.70 6.45 24.42
N ARG A 33 -26.97 6.13 24.15
CA ARG A 33 -28.14 6.82 24.70
C ARG A 33 -28.33 6.43 26.16
N LEU A 34 -28.51 7.41 27.05
CA LEU A 34 -28.64 7.21 28.51
C LEU A 34 -30.05 7.46 29.05
N VAL A 35 -30.99 7.89 28.20
CA VAL A 35 -32.37 8.24 28.56
C VAL A 35 -33.35 7.32 27.87
N GLU A 36 -34.52 7.12 28.46
CA GLU A 36 -35.66 6.49 27.78
C GLU A 36 -36.31 7.50 26.83
N GLY A 37 -36.43 7.14 25.55
CA GLY A 37 -36.90 8.03 24.47
C GLY A 37 -35.78 8.51 23.53
N PRO A 38 -36.14 9.01 22.34
CA PRO A 38 -35.19 9.47 21.33
C PRO A 38 -34.41 10.71 21.78
N VAL A 39 -33.21 10.87 21.23
CA VAL A 39 -32.38 12.07 21.46
C VAL A 39 -32.25 12.84 20.15
N GLU A 40 -32.60 14.13 20.19
CA GLU A 40 -32.68 14.98 19.00
C GLU A 40 -31.51 15.96 18.89
N ALA A 41 -31.29 16.45 17.67
CA ALA A 41 -30.37 17.52 17.34
C ALA A 41 -28.95 17.28 17.88
N ILE A 42 -28.37 16.13 17.52
CA ILE A 42 -26.99 15.80 17.86
C ILE A 42 -26.09 16.35 16.75
N ALA A 43 -25.12 17.17 17.11
CA ALA A 43 -24.09 17.64 16.19
C ALA A 43 -22.72 17.18 16.68
N ILE A 44 -21.93 16.66 15.73
CA ILE A 44 -20.59 16.13 15.95
C ILE A 44 -19.64 16.98 15.13
N GLN A 45 -18.59 17.44 15.78
CA GLN A 45 -17.48 18.17 15.18
C GLN A 45 -16.20 17.46 15.58
N VAL A 46 -15.44 17.00 14.58
CA VAL A 46 -14.11 16.43 14.76
C VAL A 46 -13.15 17.28 13.97
N GLU A 47 -12.08 17.78 14.56
CA GLU A 47 -11.10 18.61 13.88
C GLU A 47 -9.71 18.01 14.06
N LEU A 48 -9.03 17.76 12.96
CA LEU A 48 -7.59 17.52 12.99
C LEU A 48 -6.88 18.87 12.90
N CYS A 49 -6.15 19.23 13.95
CA CYS A 49 -5.29 20.41 13.92
C CYS A 49 -4.02 20.07 13.13
N VAL A 50 -3.52 20.97 12.29
CA VAL A 50 -2.23 20.83 11.60
C VAL A 50 -1.61 22.22 11.49
N GLY A 51 -0.71 22.56 12.43
CA GLY A 51 -0.09 23.88 12.46
C GLY A 51 -1.12 25.02 12.58
N ALA A 52 -1.16 25.90 11.58
CA ALA A 52 -2.10 27.02 11.51
C ALA A 52 -3.47 26.65 10.89
N GLU A 53 -3.60 25.46 10.30
CA GLU A 53 -4.82 24.97 9.66
C GLU A 53 -5.54 23.95 10.55
N ASN A 54 -6.86 23.86 10.42
CA ASN A 54 -7.67 22.80 11.03
C ASN A 54 -8.54 22.17 9.95
N TYR A 55 -8.71 20.85 10.01
CA TYR A 55 -9.55 20.11 9.06
C TYR A 55 -10.79 19.57 9.79
N PRO A 56 -11.93 20.25 9.67
CA PRO A 56 -13.16 19.86 10.36
C PRO A 56 -13.95 18.83 9.57
N TYR A 57 -14.36 17.76 10.25
CA TYR A 57 -15.46 16.90 9.89
C TYR A 57 -16.69 17.28 10.73
N ARG A 58 -17.83 17.49 10.09
CA ARG A 58 -19.10 17.85 10.73
C ARG A 58 -20.18 16.86 10.33
N TYR A 59 -20.92 16.36 11.31
CA TYR A 59 -22.03 15.44 11.07
C TYR A 59 -23.17 15.73 12.03
N THR A 60 -24.39 15.75 11.50
CA THR A 60 -25.61 16.02 12.26
C THR A 60 -26.51 14.80 12.21
N ILE A 61 -26.98 14.37 13.39
CA ILE A 61 -27.99 13.33 13.55
C ILE A 61 -29.25 14.04 14.05
N PRO A 62 -30.29 14.16 13.20
CA PRO A 62 -31.55 14.81 13.59
C PRO A 62 -32.20 14.13 14.79
N ILE A 63 -32.21 12.80 14.79
CA ILE A 63 -32.79 11.96 15.84
C ILE A 63 -32.00 10.66 15.97
N MET A 64 -31.69 10.26 17.19
CA MET A 64 -31.09 8.97 17.54
C MET A 64 -32.08 8.17 18.36
N THR A 65 -32.48 7.00 17.84
CA THR A 65 -33.41 6.08 18.51
C THR A 65 -32.68 4.85 19.06
N GLU A 66 -31.56 4.50 18.44
CA GLU A 66 -30.70 3.39 18.79
C GLU A 66 -30.12 3.57 20.20
N LEU A 67 -29.80 2.44 20.86
CA LEU A 67 -29.08 2.48 22.14
C LEU A 67 -27.61 2.87 21.94
N GLN A 68 -27.00 2.36 20.87
CA GLN A 68 -25.61 2.65 20.48
C GLN A 68 -25.51 2.94 19.00
N LEU A 69 -24.71 3.94 18.65
CA LEU A 69 -24.46 4.33 17.27
C LEU A 69 -22.95 4.50 17.04
N PRO A 70 -22.27 3.54 16.38
CA PRO A 70 -20.88 3.67 15.97
C PRO A 70 -20.76 4.60 14.76
N LEU A 71 -19.86 5.58 14.83
CA LEU A 71 -19.71 6.64 13.84
C LEU A 71 -18.28 6.80 13.32
N PHE A 72 -17.31 6.10 13.91
CA PHE A 72 -15.89 6.27 13.58
C PHE A 72 -15.62 6.15 12.07
N SER A 73 -16.25 5.17 11.39
CA SER A 73 -16.06 4.93 9.96
C SER A 73 -16.52 6.07 9.05
N LYS A 74 -17.37 6.98 9.55
CA LYS A 74 -17.82 8.15 8.81
C LYS A 74 -16.86 9.34 8.93
N VAL A 75 -16.01 9.36 9.95
CA VAL A 75 -15.10 10.48 10.24
C VAL A 75 -13.87 10.36 9.35
N ILE A 76 -14.02 10.81 8.11
CA ILE A 76 -12.95 10.89 7.10
C ILE A 76 -12.61 12.36 6.91
N VAL A 77 -11.33 12.68 7.00
CA VAL A 77 -10.82 14.04 6.88
C VAL A 77 -9.88 14.09 5.67
N PRO A 78 -10.22 14.85 4.61
CA PRO A 78 -9.36 14.94 3.43
C PRO A 78 -8.12 15.78 3.74
N LEU A 79 -6.93 15.20 3.57
CA LEU A 79 -5.66 15.94 3.66
C LEU A 79 -5.26 16.49 2.29
N THR A 80 -5.96 17.53 1.84
CA THR A 80 -5.67 18.18 0.55
C THR A 80 -4.60 19.27 0.64
N ALA A 81 -4.26 19.78 1.83
CA ALA A 81 -3.40 20.96 1.91
C ALA A 81 -1.90 20.66 1.85
N GLY A 82 -1.16 21.64 1.34
CA GLY A 82 0.29 21.58 1.17
C GLY A 82 1.06 21.35 2.47
N LEU A 83 0.54 21.81 3.63
CA LEU A 83 1.25 21.68 4.91
C LEU A 83 1.51 20.21 5.27
N THR A 84 0.53 19.34 5.09
CA THR A 84 0.72 17.89 5.35
C THR A 84 1.68 17.21 4.38
N ARG A 85 1.76 17.69 3.13
CA ARG A 85 2.73 17.19 2.14
C ARG A 85 4.15 17.71 2.41
N SER A 86 4.27 18.91 3.00
CA SER A 86 5.56 19.52 3.40
C SER A 86 6.11 19.01 4.73
N LEU A 87 5.41 18.10 5.42
CA LEU A 87 5.92 17.53 6.66
C LEU A 87 7.08 16.58 6.35
N HIS A 88 8.29 17.03 6.64
CA HIS A 88 9.50 16.21 6.55
C HIS A 88 9.84 15.51 7.86
N GLU A 89 9.20 15.85 8.97
CA GLU A 89 9.45 15.26 10.29
C GLU A 89 8.13 14.94 10.99
N ARG A 90 8.16 14.00 11.93
CA ARG A 90 7.00 13.70 12.78
C ARG A 90 6.63 14.92 13.60
N VAL A 91 5.39 15.40 13.46
CA VAL A 91 4.92 16.61 14.16
C VAL A 91 3.84 16.26 15.16
N GLN A 92 3.97 16.79 16.37
CA GLN A 92 2.92 16.69 17.39
C GLN A 92 1.74 17.60 17.02
N SER A 93 0.55 17.03 17.08
CA SER A 93 -0.69 17.75 16.85
C SER A 93 -1.81 17.26 17.79
N ALA A 94 -3.05 17.65 17.49
CA ALA A 94 -4.21 17.27 18.24
C ALA A 94 -5.43 16.97 17.35
N VAL A 95 -6.25 16.03 17.80
CA VAL A 95 -7.63 15.85 17.33
C VAL A 95 -8.56 16.40 18.40
N TYR A 96 -9.36 17.37 18.00
CA TYR A 96 -10.40 17.95 18.83
C TYR A 96 -11.76 17.34 18.49
N VAL A 97 -12.52 16.91 19.49
CA VAL A 97 -13.84 16.30 19.30
C VAL A 97 -14.85 17.00 20.20
N ARG A 98 -15.94 17.49 19.60
CA ARG A 98 -17.09 18.05 20.31
C ARG A 98 -18.37 17.37 19.84
N VAL A 99 -19.20 16.96 20.81
CA VAL A 99 -20.55 16.46 20.57
C VAL A 99 -21.53 17.32 21.35
N THR A 100 -22.49 17.89 20.65
CA THR A 100 -23.57 18.70 21.25
C THR A 100 -24.91 18.01 21.04
N CYS A 101 -25.83 18.17 21.98
CA CYS A 101 -27.21 17.69 21.92
C CYS A 101 -28.15 18.85 22.28
N GLY A 102 -29.11 19.18 21.41
CA GLY A 102 -30.03 20.29 21.64
C GLY A 102 -29.31 21.62 21.93
N GLY A 103 -28.19 21.86 21.26
CA GLY A 103 -27.34 23.05 21.43
C GLY A 103 -26.46 23.07 22.68
N LYS A 104 -26.50 22.05 23.55
CA LYS A 104 -25.65 21.94 24.74
C LYS A 104 -24.51 20.95 24.51
N THR A 105 -23.31 21.28 24.98
CA THR A 105 -22.16 20.37 24.92
C THR A 105 -22.40 19.14 25.80
N ALA A 106 -22.41 17.96 25.17
CA ALA A 106 -22.53 16.67 25.84
C ALA A 106 -21.15 16.03 26.07
N PHE A 107 -20.20 16.27 25.17
CA PHE A 107 -18.84 15.79 25.25
C PHE A 107 -17.89 16.75 24.54
N GLU A 108 -16.71 16.95 25.10
CA GLU A 108 -15.66 17.78 24.53
C GLU A 108 -14.31 17.27 25.03
N GLU A 109 -13.44 16.88 24.10
CA GLU A 109 -12.10 16.40 24.43
C GLU A 109 -11.10 16.77 23.33
N THR A 110 -9.84 17.00 23.73
CA THR A 110 -8.71 17.15 22.82
C THR A 110 -7.72 16.03 23.09
N ARG A 111 -7.38 15.26 22.06
CA ARG A 111 -6.39 14.16 22.13
C ARG A 111 -5.15 14.55 21.35
N ARG A 112 -3.97 14.39 21.96
CA ARG A 112 -2.70 14.56 21.24
C ARG A 112 -2.50 13.40 20.26
N VAL A 113 -1.96 13.72 19.09
CA VAL A 113 -1.66 12.77 18.02
C VAL A 113 -0.34 13.15 17.37
N THR A 114 0.38 12.17 16.84
CA THR A 114 1.56 12.42 16.02
C THR A 114 1.19 12.30 14.55
N LEU A 115 1.47 13.35 13.78
CA LEU A 115 1.37 13.30 12.32
C LEU A 115 2.66 12.69 11.77
N ILE A 116 2.51 11.62 11.00
CA ILE A 116 3.62 10.95 10.33
C ILE A 116 3.84 11.61 8.95
N PRO A 117 5.09 11.90 8.55
CA PRO A 117 5.47 12.37 7.22
C PRO A 117 4.90 11.52 6.08
N VAL A 118 4.68 12.15 4.93
CA VAL A 118 4.08 11.48 3.76
C VAL A 118 4.96 10.36 3.20
N ASP A 119 6.27 10.49 3.35
CA ASP A 119 7.31 9.57 2.90
C ASP A 119 7.67 8.52 3.97
N GLU A 120 6.98 8.48 5.11
CA GLU A 120 7.23 7.48 6.15
C GLU A 120 6.21 6.34 6.11
N TRP A 121 6.72 5.14 5.83
CA TRP A 121 5.98 3.89 5.90
C TRP A 121 6.16 3.24 7.27
N VAL A 122 5.07 2.70 7.81
CA VAL A 122 5.05 1.96 9.08
C VAL A 122 4.92 0.48 8.73
N ASP A 123 5.97 -0.28 9.03
CA ASP A 123 6.04 -1.72 8.83
C ASP A 123 5.26 -2.45 9.93
N ASP A 124 3.93 -2.42 9.84
CA ASP A 124 3.04 -3.19 10.71
C ASP A 124 1.99 -3.96 9.89
N THR A 125 1.47 -5.05 10.46
CA THR A 125 0.48 -5.90 9.77
C THR A 125 -0.82 -5.16 9.42
N ARG A 126 -1.09 -3.96 9.93
CA ARG A 126 -2.30 -3.18 9.59
C ARG A 126 -2.03 -2.16 8.49
N ASN A 127 -0.81 -1.66 8.39
CA ASN A 127 -0.38 -0.58 7.51
C ASN A 127 0.35 -1.08 6.27
N ASN A 128 1.00 -2.25 6.32
CA ASN A 128 1.65 -2.90 5.17
C ASN A 128 0.77 -3.00 3.90
N PRO A 129 -0.55 -3.25 4.00
CA PRO A 129 -1.44 -3.18 2.83
C PRO A 129 -1.38 -1.84 2.07
N TRP A 130 -0.93 -0.74 2.67
CA TRP A 130 -0.92 0.59 2.04
C TRP A 130 0.41 0.94 1.37
N LEU A 131 1.40 0.05 1.43
CA LEU A 131 2.65 0.22 0.69
C LEU A 131 2.47 0.45 -0.84
N PRO A 132 1.43 -0.07 -1.53
CA PRO A 132 1.18 0.23 -2.95
C PRO A 132 0.99 1.72 -3.27
N CYS A 133 0.73 2.58 -2.27
CA CYS A 133 0.67 4.03 -2.48
C CYS A 133 2.04 4.64 -2.79
N PHE A 134 3.13 3.95 -2.43
CA PHE A 134 4.51 4.36 -2.71
C PHE A 134 5.04 3.83 -4.05
N VAL A 135 4.20 3.12 -4.81
CA VAL A 135 4.49 2.85 -6.23
C VAL A 135 4.04 4.08 -7.02
N LEU A 136 5.01 4.82 -7.56
CA LEU A 136 4.85 6.16 -8.13
C LEU A 136 5.17 6.15 -9.64
N PRO A 137 4.33 5.53 -10.49
CA PRO A 137 4.62 5.41 -11.93
C PRO A 137 4.69 6.77 -12.65
N ARG A 138 4.08 7.82 -12.09
CA ARG A 138 4.05 9.17 -12.68
C ARG A 138 5.20 10.07 -12.23
N ASP A 139 6.13 9.56 -11.42
CA ASP A 139 7.33 10.31 -11.05
C ASP A 139 8.19 10.57 -12.31
N PRO A 140 8.71 11.79 -12.52
CA PRO A 140 9.45 12.16 -13.73
C PRO A 140 10.69 11.28 -13.98
N ALA A 141 11.32 10.74 -12.92
CA ALA A 141 12.45 9.84 -13.05
C ALA A 141 12.05 8.51 -13.71
N ILE A 142 10.81 8.03 -13.53
CA ILE A 142 10.32 6.81 -14.17
C ILE A 142 10.30 6.98 -15.68
N LEU A 143 9.75 8.08 -16.19
CA LEU A 143 9.76 8.37 -17.63
C LEU A 143 11.20 8.42 -18.17
N ALA A 144 12.13 9.06 -17.46
CA ALA A 144 13.53 9.11 -17.86
C ALA A 144 14.18 7.72 -17.91
N ILE A 145 13.90 6.87 -16.91
CA ILE A 145 14.36 5.47 -16.87
C ILE A 145 13.82 4.69 -18.07
N ILE A 146 12.52 4.78 -18.36
CA ILE A 146 11.92 4.04 -19.48
C ILE A 146 12.47 4.51 -20.83
N GLN A 147 12.66 5.81 -21.01
CA GLN A 147 13.31 6.36 -22.21
C GLN A 147 14.74 5.84 -22.39
N ALA A 148 15.51 5.80 -21.31
CA ALA A 148 16.88 5.25 -21.31
C ALA A 148 16.88 3.74 -21.62
N SER A 149 15.91 3.01 -21.08
CA SER A 149 15.73 1.56 -21.24
C SER A 149 15.42 1.13 -22.68
N ARG A 150 14.77 2.01 -23.46
CA ARG A 150 14.37 1.70 -24.84
C ARG A 150 15.54 1.26 -25.72
N ARG A 151 16.73 1.86 -25.57
CA ARG A 151 17.89 1.49 -26.39
C ARG A 151 18.37 0.05 -26.14
N TYR A 152 18.21 -0.44 -24.91
CA TYR A 152 18.52 -1.83 -24.58
C TYR A 152 17.47 -2.77 -25.15
N LEU A 153 16.20 -2.37 -25.12
CA LEU A 153 15.12 -3.16 -25.72
C LEU A 153 15.31 -3.32 -27.24
N ILE A 154 15.65 -2.23 -27.94
CA ILE A 154 16.01 -2.25 -29.37
C ILE A 154 17.14 -3.26 -29.61
N GLY A 155 18.19 -3.24 -28.80
CA GLY A 155 19.31 -4.18 -28.94
C GLY A 155 18.95 -5.64 -28.62
N ILE A 156 18.06 -5.87 -27.65
CA ILE A 156 17.59 -7.21 -27.27
C ILE A 156 16.73 -7.83 -28.37
N LEU A 157 15.88 -7.01 -29.01
CA LEU A 157 14.94 -7.45 -30.04
C LEU A 157 15.50 -7.35 -31.47
N ASP A 158 16.62 -6.66 -31.66
CA ASP A 158 17.15 -6.27 -32.97
C ASP A 158 16.10 -5.52 -33.83
N ASP A 159 15.31 -4.67 -33.18
CA ASP A 159 14.22 -3.90 -33.79
C ASP A 159 14.29 -2.41 -33.39
N PRO A 160 14.64 -1.50 -34.32
CA PRO A 160 14.65 -0.04 -34.06
C PRO A 160 13.27 0.54 -33.68
N GLY A 161 12.19 -0.14 -34.05
CA GLY A 161 10.81 0.23 -33.74
C GLY A 161 10.37 -0.18 -32.34
N ALA A 162 11.15 -1.01 -31.64
CA ALA A 162 10.77 -1.57 -30.35
C ALA A 162 10.36 -0.50 -29.33
N GLY A 163 9.25 -0.80 -28.64
CA GLY A 163 8.64 0.00 -27.60
C GLY A 163 8.22 -0.86 -26.41
N PHE A 164 7.74 -0.20 -25.36
CA PHE A 164 7.21 -0.85 -24.18
C PHE A 164 5.70 -0.99 -24.31
N ASP A 165 5.26 -2.17 -24.73
CA ASP A 165 3.86 -2.46 -25.07
C ASP A 165 3.12 -3.24 -23.97
N GLY A 166 3.78 -3.49 -22.82
CA GLY A 166 3.21 -4.25 -21.72
C GLY A 166 2.80 -5.66 -22.18
N TYR A 167 1.51 -5.97 -22.06
CA TYR A 167 0.92 -7.24 -22.49
C TYR A 167 0.34 -7.24 -23.92
N GLN A 168 0.47 -6.15 -24.69
CA GLN A 168 -0.13 -6.08 -26.04
C GLN A 168 0.60 -6.94 -27.07
N GLN A 169 1.83 -7.38 -26.76
CA GLN A 169 2.59 -8.30 -27.61
C GLN A 169 2.30 -9.76 -27.21
N ASP A 170 1.80 -10.54 -28.17
CA ASP A 170 1.45 -11.96 -27.99
C ASP A 170 2.66 -12.91 -28.24
N GLU A 171 3.88 -12.41 -28.12
CA GLU A 171 5.09 -13.22 -28.27
C GLU A 171 5.57 -13.75 -26.91
N GLU A 172 5.87 -15.05 -26.85
CA GLU A 172 6.45 -15.67 -25.68
C GLU A 172 7.75 -14.95 -25.25
N GLY A 173 7.81 -14.55 -23.98
CA GLY A 173 8.96 -13.84 -23.43
C GLY A 173 9.03 -12.35 -23.77
N ALA A 174 8.05 -11.76 -24.46
CA ALA A 174 8.01 -10.32 -24.73
C ALA A 174 8.08 -9.48 -23.46
N VAL A 175 7.30 -9.84 -22.43
CA VAL A 175 7.32 -9.19 -21.10
C VAL A 175 8.71 -9.29 -20.47
N ASP A 176 9.31 -10.48 -20.44
CA ASP A 176 10.64 -10.68 -19.86
C ASP A 176 11.71 -9.81 -20.53
N ARG A 177 11.65 -9.63 -21.85
CA ARG A 177 12.59 -8.77 -22.60
C ARG A 177 12.40 -7.29 -22.27
N GLN A 178 11.15 -6.83 -22.12
CA GLN A 178 10.85 -5.47 -21.64
C GLN A 178 11.41 -5.24 -20.23
N VAL A 179 11.17 -6.16 -19.30
CA VAL A 179 11.70 -6.06 -17.93
C VAL A 179 13.23 -6.15 -17.92
N GLN A 180 13.82 -7.02 -18.75
CA GLN A 180 15.28 -7.13 -18.90
C GLN A 180 15.89 -5.82 -19.41
N ALA A 181 15.24 -5.12 -20.35
CA ALA A 181 15.72 -3.83 -20.84
C ALA A 181 15.74 -2.77 -19.73
N ILE A 182 14.67 -2.71 -18.93
CA ILE A 182 14.58 -1.81 -17.75
C ILE A 182 15.68 -2.14 -16.75
N TRP A 183 15.82 -3.42 -16.38
CA TRP A 183 16.87 -3.90 -15.49
C TRP A 183 18.26 -3.49 -15.98
N THR A 184 18.52 -3.69 -17.27
CA THR A 184 19.82 -3.42 -17.89
C THR A 184 20.15 -1.94 -17.86
N ALA A 185 19.18 -1.05 -18.09
CA ALA A 185 19.39 0.39 -17.98
C ALA A 185 19.69 0.82 -16.54
N LEU A 186 18.91 0.33 -15.57
CA LEU A 186 19.12 0.64 -14.16
C LEU A 186 20.53 0.23 -13.69
N VAL A 187 20.97 -0.98 -14.05
CA VAL A 187 22.31 -1.48 -13.70
C VAL A 187 23.43 -0.68 -14.38
N ASN A 188 23.30 -0.39 -15.68
CA ASN A 188 24.43 0.16 -16.44
C ASN A 188 24.54 1.69 -16.40
N GLU A 189 23.41 2.39 -16.29
CA GLU A 189 23.36 3.86 -16.37
C GLU A 189 23.32 4.53 -15.02
N TYR A 190 22.54 4.00 -14.07
CA TYR A 190 22.30 4.64 -12.78
C TYR A 190 23.33 4.19 -11.75
N ARG A 191 23.61 2.88 -11.65
CA ARG A 191 24.61 2.30 -10.73
C ARG A 191 24.35 2.68 -9.26
N PHE A 192 23.16 2.36 -8.78
CA PHE A 192 22.73 2.64 -7.41
C PHE A 192 23.67 2.00 -6.37
N GLN A 193 23.77 2.62 -5.20
CA GLN A 193 24.46 2.05 -4.04
C GLN A 193 23.44 1.65 -2.96
N TYR A 194 23.67 0.49 -2.35
CA TYR A 194 22.84 0.06 -1.24
C TYR A 194 23.14 0.89 0.00
N ILE A 195 22.10 1.37 0.65
CA ILE A 195 22.19 1.99 1.96
C ILE A 195 21.27 1.26 2.93
N ASN A 196 21.67 1.22 4.19
CA ASN A 196 20.74 0.81 5.24
C ASN A 196 19.63 1.86 5.37
N PRO A 197 18.42 1.46 5.80
CA PRO A 197 17.39 2.42 6.14
C PRO A 197 17.93 3.47 7.12
N PRO A 198 17.53 4.74 6.98
CA PRO A 198 17.92 5.78 7.93
C PRO A 198 17.60 5.36 9.37
N PRO A 199 18.33 5.85 10.39
CA PRO A 199 17.99 5.59 11.78
C PRO A 199 16.54 5.94 12.05
N ALA A 200 15.72 4.94 12.39
CA ALA A 200 14.33 5.14 12.72
C ALA A 200 14.20 5.40 14.23
N TYR A 201 13.46 6.45 14.62
CA TYR A 201 13.12 6.72 16.02
C TYR A 201 11.93 5.87 16.51
N SER A 202 11.49 4.91 15.67
CA SER A 202 10.54 3.85 16.01
C SER A 202 11.06 2.52 15.41
N GLU A 203 10.97 1.41 16.14
CA GLU A 203 11.52 0.10 15.70
C GLU A 203 10.79 -0.49 14.47
N GLN A 204 9.72 0.15 13.97
CA GLN A 204 8.79 -0.38 12.97
C GLN A 204 8.45 0.64 11.86
N SER A 205 9.30 1.62 11.57
CA SER A 205 9.06 2.55 10.47
C SER A 205 10.31 2.85 9.66
N GLN A 206 10.10 3.18 8.39
CA GLN A 206 11.15 3.55 7.46
C GLN A 206 10.68 4.70 6.56
N ARG A 207 11.60 5.64 6.28
CA ARG A 207 11.44 6.65 5.22
C ARG A 207 11.69 6.01 3.86
N LEU A 208 10.73 6.18 2.95
CA LEU A 208 10.76 5.67 1.59
C LEU A 208 11.03 6.81 0.63
N ARG A 209 12.01 6.61 -0.26
CA ARG A 209 12.39 7.61 -1.26
C ARG A 209 11.50 7.48 -2.49
N THR A 210 11.16 8.62 -3.07
CA THR A 210 10.58 8.70 -4.42
C THR A 210 11.59 8.23 -5.48
N PRO A 211 11.14 7.79 -6.67
CA PRO A 211 12.05 7.49 -7.78
C PRO A 211 13.01 8.64 -8.10
N SER A 212 12.53 9.89 -8.07
CA SER A 212 13.38 11.08 -8.27
C SER A 212 14.48 11.20 -7.21
N GLU A 213 14.19 10.96 -5.94
CA GLU A 213 15.19 11.00 -4.87
C GLU A 213 16.20 9.85 -4.94
N ILE A 214 15.76 8.65 -5.34
CA ILE A 214 16.64 7.49 -5.57
C ILE A 214 17.64 7.81 -6.69
N VAL A 215 17.15 8.34 -7.81
CA VAL A 215 18.00 8.74 -8.96
C VAL A 215 18.94 9.88 -8.59
N ALA A 216 18.46 10.91 -7.90
CA ALA A 216 19.27 12.06 -7.52
C ALA A 216 20.38 11.72 -6.51
N SER A 217 20.07 10.86 -5.53
CA SER A 217 21.05 10.43 -4.51
C SER A 217 21.93 9.26 -4.97
N ASN A 218 21.50 8.56 -6.01
CA ASN A 218 22.06 7.30 -6.47
C ASN A 218 22.16 6.23 -5.36
N THR A 219 21.20 6.22 -4.43
CA THR A 219 21.17 5.30 -3.28
C THR A 219 19.76 4.77 -3.03
N GLY A 220 19.66 3.56 -2.49
CA GLY A 220 18.37 3.00 -2.08
C GLY A 220 18.50 1.81 -1.12
N THR A 221 17.45 1.58 -0.34
CA THR A 221 17.25 0.39 0.48
C THR A 221 16.57 -0.73 -0.34
N CYS A 222 16.39 -1.92 0.23
CA CYS A 222 15.69 -3.02 -0.46
C CYS A 222 14.27 -2.63 -0.91
N ILE A 223 13.51 -1.96 -0.03
CA ILE A 223 12.15 -1.52 -0.32
C ILE A 223 12.10 -0.33 -1.29
N ASP A 224 13.05 0.61 -1.22
CA ASP A 224 13.15 1.71 -2.20
C ASP A 224 13.31 1.16 -3.62
N LEU A 225 14.22 0.19 -3.79
CA LEU A 225 14.53 -0.41 -5.09
C LEU A 225 13.39 -1.31 -5.59
N ALA A 226 12.70 -2.02 -4.70
CA ALA A 226 11.52 -2.80 -5.05
C ALA A 226 10.38 -1.90 -5.56
N LEU A 227 10.13 -0.78 -4.88
CA LEU A 227 9.11 0.20 -5.28
C LEU A 227 9.48 0.94 -6.57
N LEU A 228 10.76 1.27 -6.78
CA LEU A 228 11.25 1.84 -8.03
C LEU A 228 10.96 0.93 -9.22
N LEU A 229 11.32 -0.36 -9.10
CA LEU A 229 11.05 -1.36 -10.14
C LEU A 229 9.55 -1.54 -10.35
N ALA A 230 8.76 -1.68 -9.29
CA ALA A 230 7.30 -1.78 -9.40
C ALA A 230 6.71 -0.56 -10.13
N SER A 231 7.24 0.64 -9.89
CA SER A 231 6.79 1.88 -10.54
C SER A 231 7.13 1.88 -12.04
N CYS A 232 8.30 1.37 -12.42
CA CYS A 232 8.69 1.21 -13.82
C CYS A 232 7.79 0.21 -14.54
N LEU A 233 7.49 -0.92 -13.89
CA LEU A 233 6.62 -1.98 -14.43
C LEU A 233 5.18 -1.48 -14.61
N GLU A 234 4.62 -0.83 -13.58
CA GLU A 234 3.27 -0.25 -13.66
C GLU A 234 3.19 0.80 -14.78
N TYR A 235 4.24 1.61 -14.98
CA TYR A 235 4.28 2.60 -16.05
C TYR A 235 4.17 2.00 -17.45
N VAL A 236 4.80 0.85 -17.69
CA VAL A 236 4.77 0.14 -18.99
C VAL A 236 3.60 -0.84 -19.11
N GLY A 237 2.67 -0.85 -18.16
CA GLY A 237 1.49 -1.72 -18.20
C GLY A 237 1.77 -3.18 -17.85
N ILE A 238 2.89 -3.48 -17.18
CA ILE A 238 3.19 -4.81 -16.63
C ILE A 238 2.76 -4.82 -15.16
N PHE A 239 2.00 -5.83 -14.75
CA PHE A 239 1.42 -5.91 -13.40
C PHE A 239 2.49 -6.32 -12.37
N PRO A 240 2.90 -5.41 -11.48
CA PRO A 240 3.91 -5.70 -10.48
C PRO A 240 3.29 -6.23 -9.19
N VAL A 241 4.10 -6.97 -8.44
CA VAL A 241 3.85 -7.33 -7.05
C VAL A 241 5.02 -6.89 -6.19
N VAL A 242 4.75 -6.50 -4.95
CA VAL A 242 5.80 -6.23 -3.94
C VAL A 242 5.71 -7.31 -2.88
N VAL A 243 6.83 -7.97 -2.60
CA VAL A 243 6.91 -9.05 -1.62
C VAL A 243 7.64 -8.57 -0.39
N LEU A 244 7.05 -8.79 0.78
CA LEU A 244 7.61 -8.49 2.09
C LEU A 244 7.99 -9.81 2.78
N LEU A 245 9.24 -9.89 3.22
CA LEU A 245 9.75 -10.89 4.15
C LEU A 245 10.11 -10.20 5.48
N SER A 246 10.37 -10.98 6.52
CA SER A 246 10.94 -10.48 7.77
C SER A 246 12.27 -9.73 7.53
N GLY A 247 12.22 -8.41 7.41
CA GLY A 247 13.39 -7.54 7.24
C GLY A 247 13.91 -7.41 5.80
N HIS A 248 13.15 -7.86 4.79
CA HIS A 248 13.55 -7.74 3.39
C HIS A 248 12.34 -7.49 2.48
N ALA A 249 12.55 -6.76 1.39
CA ALA A 249 11.53 -6.50 0.39
C ALA A 249 12.11 -6.64 -1.01
N PHE A 250 11.32 -7.20 -1.92
CA PHE A 250 11.70 -7.36 -3.32
C PHE A 250 10.46 -7.29 -4.22
N VAL A 251 10.66 -7.36 -5.54
CA VAL A 251 9.62 -7.12 -6.53
C VAL A 251 9.38 -8.38 -7.36
N GLY A 252 8.17 -8.53 -7.87
CA GLY A 252 7.86 -9.50 -8.91
C GLY A 252 6.95 -8.90 -9.98
N TYR A 253 6.72 -9.67 -11.04
CA TYR A 253 5.82 -9.30 -12.12
C TYR A 253 5.16 -10.52 -12.74
N TRP A 254 3.94 -10.33 -13.25
CA TRP A 254 3.22 -11.35 -14.01
C TRP A 254 3.69 -11.39 -15.46
N ARG A 255 3.91 -12.58 -16.01
CA ARG A 255 4.30 -12.75 -17.42
C ARG A 255 3.15 -12.58 -18.41
N SER A 256 1.91 -12.68 -17.94
CA SER A 256 0.72 -12.45 -18.76
C SER A 256 -0.44 -11.93 -17.91
N GLU A 257 -1.30 -11.12 -18.52
CA GLU A 257 -2.59 -10.71 -17.94
C GLU A 257 -3.44 -11.93 -17.58
N LYS A 258 -3.46 -12.94 -18.45
CA LYS A 258 -4.19 -14.20 -18.20
C LYS A 258 -3.76 -14.89 -16.91
N ALA A 259 -2.47 -15.01 -16.64
CA ALA A 259 -1.99 -15.67 -15.42
C ALA A 259 -2.36 -14.88 -14.15
N HIS A 260 -2.32 -13.54 -14.24
CA HIS A 260 -2.79 -12.67 -13.17
C HIS A 260 -4.31 -12.83 -12.94
N ASP A 261 -5.10 -12.81 -14.00
CA ASP A 261 -6.55 -12.99 -13.94
C ASP A 261 -6.94 -14.36 -13.38
N ASP A 262 -6.24 -15.43 -13.79
CA ASP A 262 -6.46 -16.79 -13.28
C ASP A 262 -6.15 -16.83 -11.77
N PHE A 263 -5.06 -16.20 -11.32
CA PHE A 263 -4.72 -16.08 -9.90
C PHE A 263 -5.79 -15.30 -9.11
N VAL A 264 -6.17 -14.10 -9.57
CA VAL A 264 -7.21 -13.27 -8.94
C VAL A 264 -8.58 -13.96 -8.96
N GLY A 265 -8.87 -14.75 -9.98
CA GLY A 265 -10.08 -15.55 -10.12
C GLY A 265 -10.16 -16.68 -9.09
N VAL A 266 -9.09 -17.44 -8.90
CA VAL A 266 -9.00 -18.53 -7.89
C VAL A 266 -9.19 -17.97 -6.48
N ILE A 267 -8.63 -16.79 -6.21
CA ILE A 267 -8.76 -16.08 -4.93
C ILE A 267 -10.22 -15.66 -4.63
N LYS A 268 -11.08 -15.51 -5.65
CA LYS A 268 -12.49 -15.10 -5.52
C LYS A 268 -13.48 -16.26 -5.40
N ILE A 269 -13.12 -17.50 -5.79
CA ILE A 269 -14.05 -18.63 -5.84
C ILE A 269 -13.96 -19.44 -4.54
N PRO A 270 -15.03 -19.52 -3.72
CA PRO A 270 -15.09 -20.53 -2.67
C PRO A 270 -15.10 -21.89 -3.37
N ALA A 271 -14.08 -22.72 -3.11
CA ALA A 271 -14.15 -24.13 -3.49
C ALA A 271 -15.45 -24.71 -2.91
N THR A 272 -16.35 -25.11 -3.81
CA THR A 272 -17.68 -25.66 -3.60
C THR A 272 -17.98 -26.14 -2.18
N VAL A 273 -19.02 -25.57 -1.56
CA VAL A 273 -19.61 -26.03 -0.29
C VAL A 273 -19.91 -27.53 -0.39
N ALA A 274 -19.11 -28.34 0.30
CA ALA A 274 -19.39 -29.76 0.47
C ALA A 274 -20.60 -29.92 1.42
N SER A 275 -21.61 -30.64 0.94
CA SER A 275 -22.77 -31.07 1.70
C SER A 275 -22.36 -31.91 2.91
N VAL A 276 -23.08 -31.71 4.01
CA VAL A 276 -22.89 -32.33 5.33
C VAL A 276 -22.84 -33.86 5.26
N GLY A 277 -21.79 -34.45 5.85
CA GLY A 277 -21.76 -35.85 6.27
C GLY A 277 -20.50 -36.60 5.85
N ASP A 278 -19.43 -36.47 6.64
CA ASP A 278 -18.52 -37.57 7.00
C ASP A 278 -17.39 -37.07 7.92
N ALA A 279 -17.09 -37.85 8.96
CA ALA A 279 -16.18 -37.51 10.06
C ALA A 279 -14.68 -37.55 9.71
N ALA A 280 -14.33 -37.15 8.48
CA ALA A 280 -12.96 -37.01 7.98
C ALA A 280 -12.72 -35.62 7.32
N THR A 281 -13.53 -34.61 7.67
CA THR A 281 -13.47 -33.26 7.11
C THR A 281 -12.96 -32.25 8.15
N ARG A 282 -11.65 -32.29 8.40
CA ARG A 282 -10.90 -31.25 9.12
C ARG A 282 -9.54 -31.02 8.48
N ASP A 283 -9.54 -30.62 7.22
CA ASP A 283 -8.54 -29.70 6.64
C ASP A 283 -8.91 -29.49 5.17
N ALA A 284 -8.63 -28.30 4.65
CA ALA A 284 -8.92 -27.80 3.29
C ALA A 284 -10.28 -27.10 3.12
N GLY A 285 -10.35 -25.87 3.63
CA GLY A 285 -11.35 -24.88 3.25
C GLY A 285 -10.80 -23.45 3.37
N LEU A 286 -10.75 -22.75 2.23
CA LEU A 286 -10.73 -21.29 1.98
C LEU A 286 -9.36 -20.57 1.84
N PRO A 287 -9.04 -19.99 0.65
CA PRO A 287 -8.08 -18.89 0.56
C PRO A 287 -8.70 -17.65 1.22
N TYR A 288 -8.20 -17.28 2.39
CA TYR A 288 -8.61 -16.03 3.04
C TYR A 288 -7.91 -14.87 2.32
N VAL A 289 -8.63 -14.24 1.40
CA VAL A 289 -8.33 -12.87 1.00
C VAL A 289 -8.38 -12.04 2.27
N ASP A 290 -7.32 -11.29 2.52
CA ASP A 290 -7.31 -10.39 3.65
C ASP A 290 -8.41 -9.31 3.48
N PRO A 291 -8.75 -8.54 4.53
CA PRO A 291 -9.88 -7.61 4.46
C PRO A 291 -9.69 -6.46 3.45
N TYR A 292 -8.49 -6.31 2.87
CA TYR A 292 -8.17 -5.27 1.92
C TYR A 292 -8.38 -5.74 0.48
N GLY A 293 -8.05 -7.00 0.15
CA GLY A 293 -8.36 -7.57 -1.16
C GLY A 293 -7.20 -7.57 -2.16
N TRP A 294 -6.07 -6.95 -1.82
CA TRP A 294 -4.85 -6.86 -2.63
C TRP A 294 -3.59 -7.31 -1.87
N ARG A 295 -3.71 -7.69 -0.60
CA ARG A 295 -2.62 -8.30 0.16
C ARG A 295 -2.90 -9.78 0.37
N LEU A 296 -1.93 -10.59 0.00
CA LEU A 296 -1.88 -12.01 0.26
C LEU A 296 -0.94 -12.29 1.43
N THR A 297 -1.41 -13.09 2.38
CA THR A 297 -0.67 -13.41 3.62
C THR A 297 -0.07 -14.82 3.54
N LYS A 298 0.58 -15.28 4.62
CA LYS A 298 1.12 -16.65 4.77
C LYS A 298 0.16 -17.78 4.36
N ILE A 299 -1.16 -17.55 4.42
CA ILE A 299 -2.19 -18.51 4.00
C ILE A 299 -2.09 -18.79 2.49
N SER A 300 -1.84 -17.78 1.68
CA SER A 300 -1.75 -17.87 0.22
C SER A 300 -0.36 -18.31 -0.28
N TYR A 301 0.60 -18.54 0.62
CA TYR A 301 2.00 -18.80 0.26
C TYR A 301 2.18 -19.98 -0.70
N ALA A 302 1.46 -21.09 -0.47
CA ALA A 302 1.57 -22.29 -1.31
C ALA A 302 1.13 -22.02 -2.75
N GLU A 303 0.07 -21.24 -2.93
CA GLU A 303 -0.46 -20.84 -4.23
C GLU A 303 0.50 -19.87 -4.93
N ILE A 304 0.96 -18.82 -4.25
CA ILE A 304 1.95 -17.88 -4.78
C ILE A 304 3.19 -18.65 -5.26
N ARG A 305 3.68 -19.58 -4.43
CA ARG A 305 4.84 -20.40 -4.78
C ARG A 305 4.60 -21.29 -5.99
N ALA A 306 3.37 -21.75 -6.24
CA ALA A 306 3.03 -22.52 -7.44
C ALA A 306 3.22 -21.67 -8.71
N TYR A 307 2.71 -20.44 -8.73
CA TYR A 307 2.91 -19.49 -9.85
C TYR A 307 4.38 -19.06 -10.01
N VAL A 308 5.12 -18.91 -8.91
CA VAL A 308 6.56 -18.69 -8.97
C VAL A 308 7.28 -19.91 -9.57
N THR A 309 6.83 -21.12 -9.24
CA THR A 309 7.44 -22.36 -9.72
C THR A 309 7.17 -22.56 -11.21
N SER A 310 5.93 -22.37 -11.68
CA SER A 310 5.55 -22.44 -13.10
C SER A 310 6.26 -21.35 -13.92
N GLY A 311 6.60 -20.23 -13.29
CA GLY A 311 7.24 -19.09 -13.92
C GLY A 311 6.26 -18.05 -14.44
N ASP A 312 4.96 -18.21 -14.17
CA ASP A 312 3.95 -17.20 -14.50
C ASP A 312 4.10 -15.92 -13.68
N LEU A 313 4.58 -16.07 -12.44
CA LEU A 313 4.96 -14.97 -11.56
C LEU A 313 6.49 -14.97 -11.37
N VAL A 314 7.16 -13.97 -11.90
CA VAL A 314 8.61 -13.84 -11.82
C VAL A 314 8.98 -12.97 -10.64
N MET A 315 9.98 -13.39 -9.86
CA MET A 315 10.52 -12.63 -8.73
C MET A 315 11.91 -12.10 -9.05
N LEU A 316 12.21 -10.87 -8.66
CA LEU A 316 13.49 -10.20 -8.85
C LEU A 316 14.03 -9.69 -7.53
N GLU A 317 15.27 -10.06 -7.20
CA GLU A 317 16.00 -9.46 -6.08
C GLU A 317 16.38 -8.01 -6.41
N ALA A 318 15.64 -7.03 -5.90
CA ALA A 318 15.82 -5.62 -6.27
C ALA A 318 17.19 -5.06 -5.84
N THR A 319 17.79 -5.57 -4.76
CA THR A 319 19.10 -5.09 -4.29
C THR A 319 20.24 -5.43 -5.25
N TYR A 320 20.03 -6.39 -6.17
CA TYR A 320 21.02 -6.73 -7.19
C TYR A 320 21.28 -5.59 -8.18
N LEU A 321 20.40 -4.57 -8.23
CA LEU A 321 20.65 -3.31 -8.93
C LEU A 321 21.91 -2.59 -8.41
N THR A 322 22.32 -2.82 -7.15
CA THR A 322 23.46 -2.13 -6.54
C THR A 322 24.79 -2.86 -6.72
N GLY A 323 24.76 -4.11 -7.20
CA GLY A 323 25.95 -4.97 -7.32
C GLY A 323 26.35 -5.31 -8.76
N ALA A 324 25.79 -4.60 -9.75
CA ALA A 324 25.99 -4.86 -11.18
C ALA A 324 25.67 -6.30 -11.62
N TYR A 325 24.69 -6.93 -10.97
CA TYR A 325 24.26 -8.29 -11.31
C TYR A 325 23.34 -8.32 -12.54
N GLY A 326 23.38 -9.45 -13.26
CA GLY A 326 22.54 -9.65 -14.44
C GLY A 326 21.07 -9.87 -14.08
N PHE A 327 20.19 -9.66 -15.06
CA PHE A 327 18.75 -9.89 -14.91
C PHE A 327 18.42 -11.32 -14.46
N LYS A 328 19.11 -12.32 -15.04
CA LYS A 328 18.93 -13.74 -14.67
C LYS A 328 19.39 -14.07 -13.25
N ASP A 329 20.42 -13.39 -12.76
CA ASP A 329 20.90 -13.55 -11.38
C ASP A 329 19.84 -13.03 -10.42
N ALA A 330 19.27 -11.86 -10.71
CA ALA A 330 18.18 -11.28 -9.93
C ALA A 330 16.92 -12.16 -9.93
N GLN A 331 16.58 -12.80 -11.07
CA GLN A 331 15.49 -13.77 -11.14
C GLN A 331 15.75 -15.01 -10.27
N THR A 332 16.99 -15.49 -10.29
CA THR A 332 17.39 -16.68 -9.53
C THR A 332 17.31 -16.42 -8.04
N GLU A 333 17.86 -15.30 -7.58
CA GLU A 333 17.81 -14.92 -6.16
C GLU A 333 16.40 -14.55 -5.71
N GLY A 334 15.65 -13.80 -6.52
CA GLY A 334 14.24 -13.48 -6.23
C GLY A 334 13.38 -14.73 -6.05
N ARG A 335 13.60 -15.78 -6.85
CA ARG A 335 12.96 -17.08 -6.66
C ARG A 335 13.45 -17.76 -5.37
N ALA A 336 14.74 -17.69 -5.07
CA ALA A 336 15.33 -18.30 -3.88
C ALA A 336 14.80 -17.68 -2.58
N ASN A 337 14.49 -16.38 -2.57
CA ASN A 337 13.84 -15.68 -1.46
C ASN A 337 12.49 -16.30 -1.08
N MET A 338 11.78 -16.92 -2.01
CA MET A 338 10.50 -17.62 -1.80
C MET A 338 10.66 -19.06 -1.27
N ARG A 339 11.77 -19.39 -0.61
CA ARG A 339 12.01 -20.72 -0.04
C ARG A 339 11.39 -20.94 1.34
N SER A 340 11.21 -19.86 2.12
CA SER A 340 10.81 -19.94 3.52
C SER A 340 9.43 -19.31 3.77
N GLN A 341 8.42 -20.16 4.01
CA GLN A 341 7.09 -19.68 4.43
C GLN A 341 7.13 -18.95 5.78
N LYS A 342 8.11 -19.27 6.63
CA LYS A 342 8.26 -18.64 7.94
C LYS A 342 8.64 -17.16 7.81
N GLU A 343 9.52 -16.85 6.87
CA GLU A 343 10.04 -15.51 6.59
C GLU A 343 9.09 -14.69 5.73
N PHE A 344 8.27 -15.33 4.89
CA PHE A 344 7.26 -14.65 4.09
C PHE A 344 6.23 -13.94 4.96
N ASP A 345 6.14 -12.61 4.89
CA ASP A 345 5.07 -11.85 5.53
C ASP A 345 3.86 -11.77 4.61
N SER A 346 4.04 -11.11 3.47
CA SER A 346 2.97 -10.83 2.53
C SER A 346 3.44 -10.55 1.11
N LEU A 347 2.52 -10.71 0.17
CA LEU A 347 2.63 -10.23 -1.21
C LEU A 347 1.54 -9.19 -1.45
N LEU A 348 1.91 -8.07 -2.02
CA LEU A 348 1.03 -6.95 -2.34
C LEU A 348 0.87 -6.88 -3.86
N ASP A 349 -0.34 -7.11 -4.34
CA ASP A 349 -0.69 -7.02 -5.75
C ASP A 349 -1.04 -5.57 -6.09
N ILE A 350 -0.19 -4.92 -6.89
CA ILE A 350 -0.31 -3.49 -7.16
C ILE A 350 -1.51 -3.22 -8.09
N GLN A 351 -1.72 -4.06 -9.09
CA GLN A 351 -2.84 -3.94 -10.02
C GLN A 351 -4.18 -4.06 -9.26
N ARG A 352 -4.29 -5.03 -8.35
CA ARG A 352 -5.47 -5.23 -7.52
C ARG A 352 -5.71 -4.07 -6.55
N ALA A 353 -4.62 -3.48 -6.02
CA ALA A 353 -4.71 -2.28 -5.20
C ALA A 353 -5.30 -1.11 -6.01
N ARG A 354 -4.89 -0.92 -7.28
CA ARG A 354 -5.46 0.11 -8.17
C ARG A 354 -6.93 -0.10 -8.46
N GLU A 355 -7.34 -1.33 -8.77
CA GLU A 355 -8.76 -1.69 -8.98
C GLU A 355 -9.64 -1.39 -7.76
N LEU A 356 -9.07 -1.45 -6.57
CA LEU A 356 -9.72 -1.16 -5.29
C LEU A 356 -9.45 0.27 -4.79
N ASN A 357 -9.04 1.18 -5.69
CA ASN A 357 -8.86 2.61 -5.49
C ASN A 357 -7.74 3.00 -4.51
N VAL A 358 -6.68 2.19 -4.42
CA VAL A 358 -5.44 2.60 -3.74
C VAL A 358 -4.60 3.42 -4.73
N THR A 359 -4.48 4.73 -4.49
CA THR A 359 -3.80 5.66 -5.41
C THR A 359 -2.37 6.00 -4.98
N PRO A 360 -1.45 6.27 -5.93
CA PRO A 360 -0.13 6.79 -5.62
C PRO A 360 -0.19 8.06 -4.78
N LEU A 361 0.74 8.21 -3.83
CA LEU A 361 0.82 9.39 -2.99
C LEU A 361 1.24 10.63 -3.81
N PRO A 362 0.65 11.82 -3.54
CA PRO A 362 1.00 13.07 -4.21
C PRO A 362 2.28 13.67 -3.60
N ILE A 363 3.39 12.92 -3.61
CA ILE A 363 4.70 13.32 -3.05
C ILE A 363 5.56 14.05 -4.09
N ILE A 364 5.19 13.97 -5.37
CA ILE A 364 5.93 14.62 -6.45
C ILE A 364 5.85 16.14 -6.24
N ASN A 365 6.99 16.74 -5.92
CA ASN A 365 7.14 18.19 -5.79
C ASN A 365 6.68 18.87 -7.09
N GLU A 366 5.86 19.92 -6.96
CA GLU A 366 5.60 20.87 -8.05
C GLU A 366 6.88 21.61 -8.47
#